data_AF-A0A1G2L5N5-F1
#
_entry.id   AF-A0A1G2L5N5-F1
#
_cell.length_a   1.000
_cell.length_b   1.000
_cell.length_c   1.000
_cell.angle_alpha   90.00
_cell.angle_beta   90.00
_cell.angle_gamma   90.00
#
_symmetry.space_group_name_H-M   'P 1'
#
loop_
_entity.id
_entity.type
_entity.pdbx_description
1 polymer ?
#
loop_
_entity_poly.entity_id
_entity_poly.type
_entity_poly.pdbx_seq_one_letter_code
_entity_poly.pdbx_strand_id
1 'polypeptide(L)'
;MNEKIPNFIEAKNEYLGLPFDPLREFEKLKQTPKKERRHAVGAFKERLMAQREESAMAEDELLAVFRKNPDDSNANILSSVNKRIAGHGLSEAEQKFYRDTAEEMIARRILLKKIRKENPENRQLFKKLFGFSPAGAIRIEVGPLNLRVIIETLNDFARIRGGGYLKNRPSTKREREDAVFIGGHTLNSTHVPGLDHAVILINRSEQTKEIMEEADVNMSYRGILAHEEQHVVNEFITEKKIAAYLGGIAHLEAGGTDGELIKAALLLTRKYEIEWKFKNEVLAFVRGGTRFDDIKEQLLDDRGAYSTDYCFAVVRRGLKRALGDSFAGQKDLIELLIKKILGSELRRIKKRALDAVEALWKQGLSREHIVSLLQSEPLFRWPNFARRYSNYINKTTNETTKKEF
;
A
#
# COMPACT_ATOMS: atom_id res chain seq x y z
N MET A 1 -3.74 -31.05 -46.65
CA MET A 1 -2.91 -31.07 -45.43
C MET A 1 -3.64 -30.26 -44.37
N ASN A 2 -4.31 -30.94 -43.43
CA ASN A 2 -4.95 -30.31 -42.28
C ASN A 2 -3.90 -30.20 -41.18
N GLU A 3 -3.31 -29.02 -41.02
CA GLU A 3 -2.49 -28.72 -39.85
C GLU A 3 -3.39 -28.77 -38.61
N LYS A 4 -3.19 -29.80 -37.80
CA LYS A 4 -3.77 -29.92 -36.47
C LYS A 4 -3.27 -28.74 -35.65
N ILE A 5 -4.15 -27.76 -35.41
CA ILE A 5 -3.99 -26.79 -34.34
C ILE A 5 -3.87 -27.61 -33.04
N PRO A 6 -2.76 -27.50 -32.29
CA PRO A 6 -2.60 -28.26 -31.06
C PRO A 6 -3.75 -27.98 -30.09
N ASN A 7 -4.28 -29.03 -29.48
CA ASN A 7 -5.37 -28.97 -28.52
C ASN A 7 -4.89 -28.19 -27.27
N PHE A 8 -5.29 -26.92 -27.15
CA PHE A 8 -4.90 -25.96 -26.10
C PHE A 8 -5.51 -26.24 -24.69
N ILE A 9 -5.98 -27.45 -24.43
CA ILE A 9 -6.76 -27.79 -23.23
C ILE A 9 -5.90 -28.31 -22.06
N GLU A 10 -4.61 -28.62 -22.26
CA GLU A 10 -3.74 -29.19 -21.20
C GLU A 10 -2.88 -28.19 -20.41
N ALA A 11 -2.94 -26.89 -20.70
CA ALA A 11 -1.97 -25.91 -20.19
C ALA A 11 -2.13 -25.47 -18.72
N LYS A 12 -2.91 -26.20 -17.92
CA LYS A 12 -3.57 -25.62 -16.74
C LYS A 12 -2.87 -25.78 -15.40
N ASN A 13 -2.00 -26.78 -15.28
CA ASN A 13 -0.92 -26.85 -14.27
C ASN A 13 0.43 -26.46 -14.87
N GLU A 14 0.48 -26.15 -16.17
CA GLU A 14 1.74 -25.95 -16.88
C GLU A 14 2.41 -24.63 -16.50
N TYR A 15 1.64 -23.59 -16.17
CA TYR A 15 2.20 -22.25 -15.96
C TYR A 15 2.52 -21.90 -14.49
N LEU A 16 2.00 -22.64 -13.52
CA LEU A 16 2.37 -22.43 -12.12
C LEU A 16 3.84 -22.82 -11.94
N GLY A 17 4.63 -21.94 -11.32
CA GLY A 17 6.08 -22.13 -11.20
C GLY A 17 6.92 -21.83 -12.46
N LEU A 18 6.33 -21.57 -13.64
CA LEU A 18 7.10 -21.16 -14.81
C LEU A 18 7.37 -19.65 -14.82
N PRO A 19 8.60 -19.19 -15.08
CA PRO A 19 8.90 -17.77 -15.21
C PRO A 19 8.06 -17.10 -16.31
N PHE A 20 7.37 -16.01 -15.96
CA PHE A 20 6.61 -15.19 -16.90
C PHE A 20 7.06 -13.72 -16.78
N ASP A 21 7.46 -13.12 -17.91
CA ASP A 21 7.77 -11.69 -18.01
C ASP A 21 6.66 -10.98 -18.81
N PRO A 22 5.75 -10.24 -18.16
CA PRO A 22 4.62 -9.60 -18.81
C PRO A 22 5.01 -8.61 -19.91
N LEU A 23 6.15 -7.92 -19.77
CA LEU A 23 6.59 -6.92 -20.74
C LEU A 23 7.11 -7.60 -22.00
N ARG A 24 8.01 -8.58 -21.85
CA ARG A 24 8.53 -9.35 -22.99
C ARG A 24 7.42 -10.09 -23.72
N GLU A 25 6.50 -10.71 -22.99
CA GLU A 25 5.38 -11.46 -23.56
C GLU A 25 4.37 -10.53 -24.25
N PHE A 26 4.19 -9.31 -23.74
CA PHE A 26 3.34 -8.31 -24.40
C PHE A 26 3.93 -7.82 -25.73
N GLU A 27 5.25 -7.65 -25.84
CA GLU A 27 5.89 -7.30 -27.10
C GLU A 27 5.75 -8.42 -28.14
N LYS A 28 5.90 -9.69 -27.74
CA LYS A 28 5.59 -10.85 -28.61
C LYS A 28 4.13 -10.81 -29.08
N LEU A 29 3.20 -10.49 -28.19
CA LEU A 29 1.77 -10.41 -28.49
C LEU A 29 1.41 -9.34 -29.53
N LYS A 30 2.12 -8.20 -29.52
CA LYS A 30 1.95 -7.16 -30.55
C LYS A 30 2.36 -7.64 -31.94
N GLN A 31 3.36 -8.52 -32.01
CA GLN A 31 3.89 -9.09 -33.24
C GLN A 31 3.03 -10.26 -33.76
N THR A 32 2.20 -10.87 -32.91
CA THR A 32 1.30 -11.97 -33.30
C THR A 32 0.31 -11.55 -34.40
N PRO A 33 0.11 -12.35 -35.47
CA PRO A 33 -0.87 -12.08 -36.53
C PRO A 33 -2.28 -11.84 -35.98
N LYS A 34 -3.04 -10.94 -36.63
CA LYS A 34 -4.38 -10.53 -36.16
C LYS A 34 -5.35 -11.70 -35.94
N LYS A 35 -5.27 -12.74 -36.76
CA LYS A 35 -6.12 -13.95 -36.68
C LYS A 35 -5.85 -14.76 -35.41
N GLU A 36 -4.59 -14.85 -34.97
CA GLU A 36 -4.17 -15.62 -33.78
C GLU A 36 -4.18 -14.78 -32.50
N ARG A 37 -4.08 -13.45 -32.64
CA ARG A 37 -3.95 -12.50 -31.53
C ARG A 37 -5.05 -12.63 -30.48
N ARG A 38 -6.29 -12.96 -30.88
CA ARG A 38 -7.39 -13.12 -29.90
C ARG A 38 -7.13 -14.28 -28.93
N HIS A 39 -6.64 -15.41 -29.43
CA HIS A 39 -6.30 -16.56 -28.59
C HIS A 39 -5.05 -16.28 -27.75
N ALA A 40 -4.01 -15.68 -28.36
CA ALA A 40 -2.79 -15.30 -27.66
C ALA A 40 -3.04 -14.28 -26.52
N VAL A 41 -3.97 -13.33 -26.71
CA VAL A 41 -4.40 -12.39 -25.65
C VAL A 41 -5.07 -13.13 -24.49
N GLY A 42 -5.83 -14.20 -24.78
CA GLY A 42 -6.45 -15.04 -23.76
C GLY A 42 -5.40 -15.73 -22.90
N ALA A 43 -4.47 -16.46 -23.53
CA ALA A 43 -3.38 -17.16 -22.86
C ALA A 43 -2.47 -16.20 -22.06
N PHE A 44 -2.14 -15.04 -22.63
CA PHE A 44 -1.37 -14.00 -21.94
C PHE A 44 -2.06 -13.54 -20.65
N LYS A 45 -3.38 -13.31 -20.68
CA LYS A 45 -4.13 -12.88 -19.49
C LYS A 45 -4.17 -13.96 -18.41
N GLU A 46 -4.27 -15.23 -18.79
CA GLU A 46 -4.27 -16.35 -17.85
C GLU A 46 -2.91 -16.49 -17.16
N ARG A 47 -1.81 -16.45 -17.94
CA ARG A 47 -0.44 -16.45 -17.39
C ARG A 47 -0.18 -15.24 -16.50
N LEU A 48 -0.69 -14.07 -16.88
CA LEU A 48 -0.59 -12.87 -16.04
C LEU A 48 -1.33 -13.01 -14.71
N MET A 49 -2.51 -13.66 -14.68
CA MET A 49 -3.21 -13.89 -13.40
C MET A 49 -2.49 -14.92 -12.54
N ALA A 50 -1.98 -16.01 -13.12
CA ALA A 50 -1.16 -16.99 -12.39
C ALA A 50 0.10 -16.35 -11.80
N GLN A 51 0.82 -15.54 -12.58
CA GLN A 51 1.99 -14.80 -12.08
C GLN A 51 1.65 -13.82 -10.95
N ARG A 52 0.47 -13.17 -11.01
CA ARG A 52 0.01 -12.27 -9.94
C ARG A 52 -0.34 -13.00 -8.66
N GLU A 53 -0.90 -14.21 -8.78
CA GLU A 53 -1.14 -15.10 -7.64
C GLU A 53 0.19 -15.51 -6.98
N GLU A 54 1.14 -15.98 -7.78
CA GLU A 54 2.49 -16.34 -7.32
C GLU A 54 3.21 -15.17 -6.65
N SER A 55 3.05 -13.95 -7.18
CA SER A 55 3.59 -12.73 -6.58
C SER A 55 2.94 -12.42 -5.22
N ALA A 56 1.62 -12.58 -5.11
CA ALA A 56 0.90 -12.36 -3.86
C ALA A 56 1.32 -13.36 -2.79
N MET A 57 1.49 -14.64 -3.17
CA MET A 57 1.99 -15.67 -2.26
C MET A 57 3.43 -15.38 -1.81
N ALA A 58 4.32 -15.02 -2.74
CA ALA A 58 5.70 -14.68 -2.40
C ALA A 58 5.79 -13.49 -1.42
N GLU A 59 4.90 -12.51 -1.57
CA GLU A 59 4.79 -11.36 -0.68
C GLU A 59 4.32 -11.75 0.73
N ASP A 60 3.25 -12.55 0.84
CA ASP A 60 2.76 -13.08 2.12
C ASP A 60 3.84 -13.89 2.83
N GLU A 61 4.56 -14.70 2.09
CA GLU A 61 5.66 -15.53 2.57
C GLU A 61 6.85 -14.70 3.06
N LEU A 62 7.24 -13.67 2.30
CA LEU A 62 8.27 -12.71 2.71
C LEU A 62 7.91 -12.08 4.06
N LEU A 63 6.71 -11.54 4.20
CA LEU A 63 6.25 -10.91 5.45
C LEU A 63 6.17 -11.91 6.61
N ALA A 64 5.76 -13.16 6.32
CA ALA A 64 5.71 -14.21 7.32
C ALA A 64 7.09 -14.56 7.89
N VAL A 65 8.16 -14.54 7.08
CA VAL A 65 9.54 -14.77 7.56
C VAL A 65 9.91 -13.74 8.63
N PHE A 66 9.68 -12.45 8.37
CA PHE A 66 10.03 -11.40 9.33
C PHE A 66 9.19 -11.44 10.61
N ARG A 67 7.92 -11.85 10.52
CA ARG A 67 7.02 -11.96 11.68
C ARG A 67 7.31 -13.19 12.54
N LYS A 68 7.55 -14.35 11.93
CA LYS A 68 7.77 -15.62 12.65
C LYS A 68 9.15 -15.72 13.27
N ASN A 69 10.13 -15.06 12.65
CA ASN A 69 11.54 -15.18 13.04
C ASN A 69 12.14 -13.81 13.44
N PRO A 70 11.57 -13.11 14.45
CA PRO A 70 12.01 -11.77 14.83
C PRO A 70 13.43 -11.71 15.38
N ASP A 71 14.05 -12.85 15.69
CA ASP A 71 15.40 -12.98 16.24
C ASP A 71 16.39 -13.79 15.40
N ASP A 72 15.96 -14.35 14.26
CA ASP A 72 16.87 -15.03 13.34
C ASP A 72 18.01 -14.16 12.83
N SER A 73 19.09 -14.82 12.43
CA SER A 73 20.20 -14.19 11.72
C SER A 73 19.74 -13.68 10.35
N ASN A 74 20.36 -12.60 9.88
CA ASN A 74 20.04 -12.02 8.57
C ASN A 74 20.28 -13.02 7.42
N ALA A 75 21.31 -13.87 7.55
CA ALA A 75 21.60 -14.93 6.59
C ALA A 75 20.48 -15.98 6.52
N ASN A 76 19.91 -16.36 7.67
CA ASN A 76 18.79 -17.31 7.71
C ASN A 76 17.52 -16.71 7.09
N ILE A 77 17.27 -15.41 7.33
CA ILE A 77 16.15 -14.69 6.75
C ILE A 77 16.30 -14.65 5.22
N LEU A 78 17.45 -14.22 4.70
CA LEU A 78 17.69 -14.16 3.25
C LEU A 78 17.62 -15.53 2.59
N SER A 79 18.20 -16.56 3.22
CA SER A 79 18.10 -17.95 2.72
C SER A 79 16.65 -18.42 2.65
N SER A 80 15.86 -18.17 3.70
CA SER A 80 14.43 -18.50 3.74
C SER A 80 13.65 -17.76 2.65
N VAL A 81 13.92 -16.47 2.47
CA VAL A 81 13.30 -15.64 1.43
C VAL A 81 13.65 -16.15 0.04
N ASN A 82 14.92 -16.44 -0.23
CA ASN A 82 15.38 -16.95 -1.53
C ASN A 82 14.75 -18.30 -1.87
N LYS A 83 14.69 -19.23 -0.91
CA LYS A 83 14.06 -20.54 -1.10
C LYS A 83 12.59 -20.41 -1.46
N ARG A 84 11.88 -19.49 -0.80
CA ARG A 84 10.44 -19.25 -1.00
C ARG A 84 10.18 -18.61 -2.35
N ILE A 85 10.86 -17.50 -2.66
CA ILE A 85 10.77 -16.80 -3.95
C ILE A 85 11.09 -17.71 -5.14
N ALA A 86 12.13 -18.55 -5.03
CA ALA A 86 12.52 -19.47 -6.10
C ALA A 86 11.48 -20.58 -6.35
N GLY A 87 10.60 -20.85 -5.39
CA GLY A 87 9.48 -21.79 -5.54
C GLY A 87 8.31 -21.23 -6.35
N HIS A 88 8.33 -19.93 -6.68
CA HIS A 88 7.26 -19.24 -7.38
C HIS A 88 7.61 -18.96 -8.84
N GLY A 89 6.60 -18.90 -9.72
CA GLY A 89 6.73 -18.62 -11.16
C GLY A 89 7.11 -17.17 -11.52
N LEU A 90 7.98 -16.54 -10.72
CA LEU A 90 8.37 -15.14 -10.83
C LEU A 90 9.47 -14.93 -11.87
N SER A 91 9.42 -13.81 -12.58
CA SER A 91 10.51 -13.38 -13.46
C SER A 91 11.78 -13.04 -12.66
N GLU A 92 12.95 -13.08 -13.29
CA GLU A 92 14.22 -12.69 -12.64
C GLU A 92 14.17 -11.29 -12.02
N ALA A 93 13.50 -10.35 -12.70
CA ALA A 93 13.32 -8.99 -12.23
C ALA A 93 12.46 -8.93 -10.95
N GLU A 94 11.38 -9.72 -10.89
CA GLU A 94 10.52 -9.82 -9.70
C GLU A 94 11.24 -10.52 -8.55
N GLN A 95 11.96 -11.60 -8.83
CA GLN A 95 12.77 -12.26 -7.81
C GLN A 95 13.84 -11.32 -7.24
N LYS A 96 14.50 -10.53 -8.10
CA LYS A 96 15.44 -9.50 -7.66
C LYS A 96 14.74 -8.45 -6.81
N PHE A 97 13.57 -7.95 -7.22
CA PHE A 97 12.79 -6.98 -6.46
C PHE A 97 12.51 -7.48 -5.03
N TYR A 98 12.05 -8.71 -4.86
CA TYR A 98 11.76 -9.25 -3.53
C TYR A 98 13.04 -9.47 -2.69
N ARG A 99 14.16 -9.86 -3.31
CA ARG A 99 15.47 -9.94 -2.62
C ARG A 99 15.93 -8.58 -2.12
N ASP A 100 15.94 -7.57 -2.99
CA ASP A 100 16.32 -6.19 -2.65
C ASP A 100 15.43 -5.65 -1.52
N THR A 101 14.12 -5.92 -1.58
CA THR A 101 13.18 -5.55 -0.51
C THR A 101 13.48 -6.25 0.81
N ALA A 102 13.82 -7.54 0.79
CA ALA A 102 14.20 -8.26 2.01
C ALA A 102 15.49 -7.73 2.65
N GLU A 103 16.48 -7.35 1.84
CA GLU A 103 17.72 -6.74 2.32
C GLU A 103 17.46 -5.40 3.04
N GLU A 104 16.57 -4.57 2.50
CA GLU A 104 16.20 -3.32 3.15
C GLU A 104 15.39 -3.51 4.43
N MET A 105 14.46 -4.47 4.45
CA MET A 105 13.75 -4.86 5.66
C MET A 105 14.72 -5.35 6.75
N ILE A 106 15.78 -6.08 6.37
CA ILE A 106 16.87 -6.46 7.27
C ILE A 106 17.64 -5.23 7.77
N ALA A 107 18.03 -4.32 6.87
CA ALA A 107 18.73 -3.09 7.24
C ALA A 107 17.91 -2.26 8.25
N ARG A 108 16.60 -2.15 8.02
CA ARG A 108 15.65 -1.51 8.95
C ARG A 108 15.67 -2.21 10.30
N ARG A 109 15.53 -3.53 10.34
CA ARG A 109 15.55 -4.32 11.57
C ARG A 109 16.85 -4.15 12.36
N ILE A 110 18.01 -4.14 11.70
CA ILE A 110 19.30 -3.87 12.34
C ILE A 110 19.28 -2.49 13.03
N LEU A 111 18.79 -1.46 12.33
CA LEU A 111 18.69 -0.11 12.87
C LEU A 111 17.78 -0.05 14.10
N LEU A 112 16.59 -0.67 14.04
CA LEU A 112 15.65 -0.71 15.16
C LEU A 112 16.27 -1.39 16.39
N LYS A 113 16.93 -2.55 16.21
CA LYS A 113 17.61 -3.28 17.29
C LYS A 113 18.78 -2.46 17.86
N LYS A 114 19.57 -1.80 17.02
CA LYS A 114 20.66 -0.91 17.44
C LYS A 114 20.13 0.24 18.31
N ILE A 115 19.12 0.95 17.85
CA ILE A 115 18.54 2.09 18.56
C ILE A 115 17.97 1.66 19.92
N ARG A 116 17.28 0.51 19.97
CA ARG A 116 16.77 -0.04 21.24
C ARG A 116 17.90 -0.43 22.19
N LYS A 117 18.98 -1.04 21.70
CA LYS A 117 20.15 -1.40 22.51
C LYS A 117 20.85 -0.17 23.09
N GLU A 118 21.00 0.88 22.30
CA GLU A 118 21.60 2.15 22.74
C GLU A 118 20.71 2.96 23.69
N ASN A 119 19.39 2.70 23.69
CA ASN A 119 18.40 3.45 24.48
C ASN A 119 17.43 2.45 25.14
N PRO A 120 17.92 1.67 26.14
CA PRO A 120 17.12 0.60 26.75
C PRO A 120 15.90 1.15 27.51
N GLU A 121 16.01 2.36 28.06
CA GLU A 121 14.96 3.03 28.81
C GLU A 121 13.94 3.71 27.89
N ASN A 122 12.66 3.39 28.07
CA ASN A 122 11.57 3.91 27.23
C ASN A 122 11.54 5.44 27.20
N ARG A 123 11.72 6.10 28.36
CA ARG A 123 11.72 7.58 28.46
C ARG A 123 12.89 8.22 27.72
N GLN A 124 14.06 7.60 27.73
CA GLN A 124 15.23 8.10 27.00
C GLN A 124 15.02 7.95 25.50
N LEU A 125 14.57 6.78 25.04
CA LEU A 125 14.28 6.53 23.63
C LEU A 125 13.17 7.46 23.11
N PHE A 126 12.08 7.67 23.88
CA PHE A 126 11.03 8.62 23.53
C PHE A 126 11.59 10.03 23.34
N LYS A 127 12.40 10.52 24.28
CA LYS A 127 13.02 11.84 24.19
C LYS A 127 13.95 11.95 22.98
N LYS A 128 14.68 10.88 22.65
CA LYS A 128 15.53 10.81 21.44
C LYS A 128 14.69 10.88 20.16
N LEU A 129 13.54 10.19 20.11
CA LEU A 129 12.66 10.19 18.94
C LEU A 129 11.95 11.53 18.73
N PHE A 130 11.49 12.17 19.80
CA PHE A 130 10.55 13.30 19.69
C PHE A 130 11.08 14.64 20.23
N GLY A 131 12.23 14.65 20.91
CA GLY A 131 12.87 15.87 21.42
C GLY A 131 12.26 16.42 22.71
N PHE A 132 11.32 15.71 23.34
CA PHE A 132 10.73 16.10 24.61
C PHE A 132 10.49 14.88 25.53
N SER A 133 10.39 15.11 26.84
CA SER A 133 10.09 14.06 27.81
C SER A 133 8.58 13.75 27.81
N PRO A 134 8.18 12.46 27.89
CA PRO A 134 6.75 12.12 27.95
C PRO A 134 6.14 12.64 29.25
N ALA A 135 4.92 13.17 29.16
CA ALA A 135 4.16 13.66 30.30
C ALA A 135 3.60 12.49 31.14
N GLY A 136 3.24 11.38 30.50
CA GLY A 136 2.69 10.20 31.18
C GLY A 136 3.45 8.91 30.93
N ALA A 137 2.77 7.79 31.15
CA ALA A 137 3.31 6.46 30.91
C ALA A 137 3.45 6.19 29.42
N ILE A 138 4.55 5.51 29.09
CA ILE A 138 4.87 5.10 27.72
C ILE A 138 5.49 3.71 27.71
N ARG A 139 5.22 2.96 26.64
CA ARG A 139 5.88 1.69 26.36
C ARG A 139 6.41 1.70 24.94
N ILE A 140 7.66 1.32 24.76
CA ILE A 140 8.28 1.22 23.43
C ILE A 140 8.69 -0.22 23.18
N GLU A 141 8.18 -0.79 22.10
CA GLU A 141 8.45 -2.17 21.67
C GLU A 141 9.10 -2.18 20.29
N VAL A 142 10.00 -3.13 20.06
CA VAL A 142 10.55 -3.39 18.73
C VAL A 142 9.66 -4.42 18.04
N GLY A 143 8.95 -4.00 17.00
CA GLY A 143 8.25 -4.88 16.08
C GLY A 143 9.18 -5.44 15.00
N PRO A 144 8.67 -6.27 14.07
CA PRO A 144 9.47 -6.87 13.00
C PRO A 144 10.18 -5.83 12.12
N LEU A 145 9.50 -4.72 11.81
CA LEU A 145 9.95 -3.67 10.89
C LEU A 145 9.70 -2.25 11.44
N ASN A 146 9.27 -2.13 12.69
CA ASN A 146 8.86 -0.85 13.28
C ASN A 146 9.23 -0.76 14.76
N LEU A 147 9.26 0.48 15.29
CA LEU A 147 9.14 0.76 16.72
C LEU A 147 7.70 1.13 17.04
N ARG A 148 7.10 0.42 17.99
CA ARG A 148 5.75 0.71 18.48
C ARG A 148 5.87 1.56 19.74
N VAL A 149 5.38 2.78 19.69
CA VAL A 149 5.35 3.73 20.80
C VAL A 149 3.92 3.81 21.30
N ILE A 150 3.65 3.16 22.42
CA ILE A 150 2.34 3.13 23.07
C ILE A 150 2.30 4.28 24.07
N ILE A 151 1.31 5.16 23.92
CA ILE A 151 1.20 6.43 24.63
C ILE A 151 -0.11 6.45 25.40
N GLU A 152 -0.04 6.66 26.71
CA GLU A 152 -1.24 6.71 27.58
C GLU A 152 -1.75 8.13 27.81
N THR A 153 -1.07 9.15 27.30
CA THR A 153 -1.46 10.55 27.43
C THR A 153 -1.87 11.13 26.08
N LEU A 154 -3.13 11.57 25.97
CA LEU A 154 -3.68 12.18 24.76
C LEU A 154 -2.85 13.38 24.28
N ASN A 155 -2.33 14.20 25.20
CA ASN A 155 -1.52 15.37 24.87
C ASN A 155 -0.23 15.01 24.14
N ASP A 156 0.48 13.97 24.59
CA ASP A 156 1.71 13.50 23.97
C ASP A 156 1.42 12.91 22.58
N PHE A 157 0.40 12.06 22.49
CA PHE A 157 -0.03 11.47 21.21
C PHE A 157 -0.43 12.56 20.19
N ALA A 158 -1.29 13.49 20.59
CA ALA A 158 -1.75 14.60 19.75
C ALA A 158 -0.59 15.52 19.33
N ARG A 159 0.37 15.79 20.22
CA ARG A 159 1.55 16.60 19.92
C ARG A 159 2.43 15.94 18.86
N ILE A 160 2.64 14.63 18.96
CA ILE A 160 3.49 13.92 18.01
C ILE A 160 2.77 13.79 16.65
N ARG A 161 1.52 13.29 16.66
CA ARG A 161 0.70 13.15 15.44
C ARG A 161 0.53 14.47 14.69
N GLY A 162 0.27 15.57 15.41
CA GLY A 162 0.13 16.91 14.83
C GLY A 162 1.44 17.53 14.33
N GLY A 163 2.58 16.85 14.47
CA GLY A 163 3.89 17.36 14.12
C GLY A 163 4.35 18.52 15.02
N GLY A 164 3.73 18.70 16.20
CA GLY A 164 4.13 19.70 17.18
C GLY A 164 5.55 19.45 17.71
N TYR A 165 5.98 18.18 17.76
CA TYR A 165 7.32 17.78 18.18
C TYR A 165 8.44 18.27 17.24
N LEU A 166 8.19 18.33 15.93
CA LEU A 166 9.13 18.88 14.94
C LEU A 166 9.26 20.40 15.07
N LYS A 167 8.19 21.07 15.49
CA LYS A 167 8.10 22.53 15.62
C LYS A 167 8.35 23.02 17.05
N ASN A 168 8.76 22.12 17.95
CA ASN A 168 8.90 22.36 19.38
C ASN A 168 7.72 23.14 20.01
N ARG A 169 6.48 22.77 19.67
CA ARG A 169 5.26 23.39 20.21
C ARG A 169 4.36 22.35 20.90
N PRO A 170 3.49 22.76 21.84
CA PRO A 170 2.44 21.89 22.34
C PRO A 170 1.40 21.55 21.26
N SER A 171 0.55 20.56 21.54
CA SER A 171 -0.63 20.28 20.72
C SER A 171 -1.61 21.45 20.78
N THR A 172 -2.29 21.71 19.67
CA THR A 172 -3.43 22.64 19.60
C THR A 172 -4.70 21.96 20.12
N LYS A 173 -5.73 22.75 20.41
CA LYS A 173 -7.04 22.22 20.80
C LYS A 173 -7.60 21.25 19.76
N ARG A 174 -7.60 21.66 18.48
CA ARG A 174 -8.05 20.84 17.35
C ARG A 174 -7.28 19.52 17.23
N GLU A 175 -5.95 19.55 17.38
CA GLU A 175 -5.14 18.32 17.31
C GLU A 175 -5.49 17.33 18.43
N ARG A 176 -5.83 17.83 19.61
CA ARG A 176 -6.30 16.97 20.72
C ARG A 176 -7.67 16.40 20.44
N GLU A 177 -8.60 17.22 19.98
CA GLU A 177 -9.96 16.78 19.61
C GLU A 177 -9.91 15.70 18.52
N ASP A 178 -9.12 15.90 17.47
CA ASP A 178 -8.94 14.92 16.40
C ASP A 178 -8.25 13.63 16.89
N ALA A 179 -7.31 13.75 17.83
CA ALA A 179 -6.54 12.61 18.33
C ALA A 179 -7.36 11.61 19.13
N VAL A 180 -8.47 12.05 19.73
CA VAL A 180 -9.33 11.18 20.54
C VAL A 180 -9.90 10.02 19.71
N PHE A 181 -10.21 10.28 18.43
CA PHE A 181 -10.83 9.32 17.52
C PHE A 181 -9.83 8.41 16.79
N ILE A 182 -8.56 8.42 17.20
CA ILE A 182 -7.47 7.80 16.45
C ILE A 182 -6.71 6.86 17.37
N GLY A 183 -6.83 5.56 17.09
CA GLY A 183 -6.18 4.50 17.84
C GLY A 183 -4.70 4.32 17.49
N GLY A 184 -4.28 4.65 16.27
CA GLY A 184 -2.93 4.43 15.76
C GLY A 184 -2.47 5.50 14.78
N HIS A 185 -1.16 5.65 14.61
CA HIS A 185 -0.60 6.48 13.54
C HIS A 185 0.86 6.12 13.21
N THR A 186 1.13 5.79 11.96
CA THR A 186 2.50 5.61 11.44
C THR A 186 3.12 6.95 11.07
N LEU A 187 4.28 7.24 11.65
CA LEU A 187 4.97 8.52 11.47
C LEU A 187 5.82 8.54 10.21
N ASN A 188 5.68 9.62 9.43
CA ASN A 188 6.50 9.85 8.25
C ASN A 188 7.95 10.22 8.58
N SER A 189 8.22 10.75 9.78
CA SER A 189 9.57 11.14 10.18
C SER A 189 9.74 11.12 11.69
N THR A 190 11.00 11.17 12.15
CA THR A 190 11.40 11.38 13.54
C THR A 190 12.68 12.22 13.62
N HIS A 191 13.15 12.58 14.81
CA HIS A 191 14.48 13.20 14.97
C HIS A 191 15.65 12.22 14.79
N VAL A 192 15.38 10.92 14.63
CA VAL A 192 16.40 9.90 14.42
C VAL A 192 16.44 9.53 12.93
N PRO A 193 17.54 9.83 12.21
CA PRO A 193 17.66 9.50 10.80
C PRO A 193 17.49 8.00 10.52
N GLY A 194 16.77 7.68 9.43
CA GLY A 194 16.52 6.29 9.02
C GLY A 194 15.35 5.61 9.74
N LEU A 195 14.66 6.30 10.65
CA LEU A 195 13.41 5.83 11.25
C LEU A 195 12.15 6.43 10.62
N ASP A 196 12.30 7.13 9.49
CA ASP A 196 11.18 7.59 8.67
C ASP A 196 10.30 6.40 8.28
N HIS A 197 8.99 6.54 8.45
CA HIS A 197 7.99 5.49 8.20
C HIS A 197 8.16 4.20 9.04
N ALA A 198 9.02 4.21 10.07
CA ALA A 198 9.29 3.04 10.91
C ALA A 198 8.79 3.17 12.35
N VAL A 199 8.14 4.28 12.72
CA VAL A 199 7.60 4.48 14.06
C VAL A 199 6.09 4.50 14.03
N ILE A 200 5.47 3.58 14.75
CA ILE A 200 4.02 3.48 14.93
C ILE A 200 3.68 4.04 16.31
N LEU A 201 2.81 5.05 16.35
CA LEU A 201 2.19 5.51 17.57
C LEU A 201 0.91 4.70 17.83
N ILE A 202 0.70 4.28 19.07
CA ILE A 202 -0.56 3.67 19.50
C ILE A 202 -1.13 4.50 20.64
N ASN A 203 -2.33 5.04 20.43
CA ASN A 203 -3.04 5.81 21.42
C ASN A 203 -3.76 4.87 22.39
N ARG A 204 -3.40 4.96 23.68
CA ARG A 204 -4.04 4.21 24.77
C ARG A 204 -4.49 5.16 25.88
N SER A 205 -4.73 6.44 25.55
CA SER A 205 -5.31 7.38 26.50
C SER A 205 -6.71 6.92 26.91
N GLU A 206 -7.09 7.28 28.13
CA GLU A 206 -8.40 6.94 28.71
C GLU A 206 -9.54 7.43 27.82
N GLN A 207 -9.47 8.69 27.35
CA GLN A 207 -10.49 9.28 26.47
C GLN A 207 -10.68 8.50 25.17
N THR A 208 -9.59 7.99 24.59
CA THR A 208 -9.67 7.18 23.36
C THR A 208 -10.23 5.80 23.65
N LYS A 209 -9.90 5.20 24.81
CA LYS A 209 -10.49 3.91 25.21
C LYS A 209 -12.01 4.06 25.41
N GLU A 210 -12.44 5.06 26.15
CA GLU A 210 -13.87 5.35 26.40
C GLU A 210 -14.65 5.50 25.10
N ILE A 211 -14.17 6.35 24.18
CA ILE A 211 -14.87 6.58 22.90
C ILE A 211 -14.85 5.36 21.99
N MET A 212 -13.75 4.59 21.98
CA MET A 212 -13.69 3.36 21.18
C MET A 212 -14.63 2.27 21.73
N GLU A 213 -14.79 2.20 23.05
CA GLU A 213 -15.73 1.30 23.72
C GLU A 213 -17.19 1.73 23.48
N GLU A 214 -17.49 3.04 23.58
CA GLU A 214 -18.84 3.59 23.33
C GLU A 214 -19.30 3.46 21.88
N ALA A 215 -18.40 3.68 20.93
CA ALA A 215 -18.75 3.70 19.51
C ALA A 215 -18.86 2.30 18.88
N ASP A 216 -18.77 1.22 19.69
CA ASP A 216 -18.71 -0.19 19.24
C ASP A 216 -17.75 -0.36 18.05
N VAL A 217 -16.65 0.40 18.07
CA VAL A 217 -15.68 0.37 16.99
C VAL A 217 -14.96 -0.95 17.13
N ASN A 218 -15.34 -1.90 16.28
CA ASN A 218 -14.85 -3.30 16.25
C ASN A 218 -13.33 -3.43 15.98
N MET A 219 -12.57 -2.34 16.00
CA MET A 219 -11.13 -2.37 15.82
C MET A 219 -10.43 -2.65 17.15
N SER A 220 -10.19 -3.94 17.40
CA SER A 220 -9.34 -4.36 18.52
C SER A 220 -7.96 -3.72 18.47
N TYR A 221 -7.25 -3.68 19.60
CA TYR A 221 -5.84 -3.27 19.66
C TYR A 221 -4.96 -4.01 18.62
N ARG A 222 -5.23 -5.30 18.40
CA ARG A 222 -4.55 -6.10 17.36
C ARG A 222 -4.89 -5.60 15.96
N GLY A 223 -6.13 -5.18 15.73
CA GLY A 223 -6.59 -4.60 14.46
C GLY A 223 -5.93 -3.26 14.16
N ILE A 224 -5.85 -2.35 15.15
CA ILE A 224 -5.11 -1.09 15.02
C ILE A 224 -3.66 -1.37 14.65
N LEU A 225 -3.02 -2.28 15.39
CA LEU A 225 -1.61 -2.60 15.14
C LEU A 225 -1.42 -3.18 13.73
N ALA A 226 -2.26 -4.11 13.31
CA ALA A 226 -2.18 -4.70 11.97
C ALA A 226 -2.43 -3.66 10.86
N HIS A 227 -3.32 -2.68 11.10
CA HIS A 227 -3.56 -1.54 10.21
C HIS A 227 -2.29 -0.69 10.06
N GLU A 228 -1.72 -0.23 11.16
CA GLU A 228 -0.52 0.62 11.14
C GLU A 228 0.70 -0.12 10.58
N GLU A 229 0.86 -1.41 10.90
CA GLU A 229 1.92 -2.23 10.34
C GLU A 229 1.81 -2.38 8.82
N GLN A 230 0.59 -2.39 8.28
CA GLN A 230 0.40 -2.46 6.83
C GLN A 230 0.91 -1.19 6.13
N HIS A 231 0.80 -0.01 6.75
CA HIS A 231 1.41 1.20 6.19
C HIS A 231 2.93 1.09 6.08
N VAL A 232 3.58 0.53 7.11
CA VAL A 232 5.03 0.28 7.10
C VAL A 232 5.40 -0.71 5.98
N VAL A 233 4.63 -1.78 5.81
CA VAL A 233 4.85 -2.76 4.72
C VAL A 233 4.66 -2.14 3.33
N ASN A 234 3.66 -1.27 3.18
CA ASN A 234 3.35 -0.63 1.90
C ASN A 234 4.49 0.28 1.41
N GLU A 235 5.30 0.86 2.31
CA GLU A 235 6.52 1.63 1.98
C GLU A 235 7.50 0.77 1.18
N PHE A 236 7.87 -0.40 1.71
CA PHE A 236 8.87 -1.28 1.10
C PHE A 236 8.46 -1.79 -0.29
N ILE A 237 7.17 -2.04 -0.48
CA ILE A 237 6.67 -2.79 -1.64
C ILE A 237 6.06 -1.89 -2.71
N THR A 238 5.31 -0.86 -2.30
CA THR A 238 4.54 -0.03 -3.25
C THR A 238 5.30 1.22 -3.69
N GLU A 239 6.03 1.87 -2.78
CA GLU A 239 6.70 3.15 -3.06
C GLU A 239 7.79 3.01 -4.13
N LYS A 240 8.55 1.91 -4.09
CA LYS A 240 9.59 1.62 -5.11
C LYS A 240 9.02 1.32 -6.49
N LYS A 241 7.91 0.56 -6.56
CA LYS A 241 7.22 0.29 -7.84
C LYS A 241 6.72 1.59 -8.47
N ILE A 242 6.36 2.57 -7.65
CA ILE A 242 5.99 3.93 -8.07
C ILE A 242 7.22 4.73 -8.52
N ALA A 243 8.31 4.74 -7.75
CA ALA A 243 9.53 5.47 -8.08
C ALA A 243 10.13 5.02 -9.42
N ALA A 244 10.18 3.71 -9.68
CA ALA A 244 10.63 3.15 -10.96
C ALA A 244 9.77 3.63 -12.15
N TYR A 245 8.46 3.79 -11.95
CA TYR A 245 7.55 4.31 -12.97
C TYR A 245 7.69 5.83 -13.17
N LEU A 246 7.98 6.58 -12.10
CA LEU A 246 8.20 8.04 -12.13
C LEU A 246 9.47 8.44 -12.88
N GLY A 247 10.55 7.66 -12.74
CA GLY A 247 11.76 7.84 -13.55
C GLY A 247 11.48 7.80 -15.06
N GLY A 248 10.45 7.06 -15.49
CA GLY A 248 9.98 7.02 -16.87
C GLY A 248 9.14 8.23 -17.31
N ILE A 249 8.55 8.99 -16.38
CA ILE A 249 7.72 10.17 -16.71
C ILE A 249 8.53 11.46 -16.71
N ALA A 250 9.63 11.55 -15.96
CA ALA A 250 10.58 12.65 -16.09
C ALA A 250 11.11 12.79 -17.54
N HIS A 251 11.04 11.72 -18.34
CA HIS A 251 11.37 11.73 -19.77
C HIS A 251 10.23 12.21 -20.70
N LEU A 252 9.02 12.43 -20.20
CA LEU A 252 7.92 13.00 -21.00
C LEU A 252 7.97 14.53 -21.11
N GLU A 253 8.97 15.18 -20.51
CA GLU A 253 9.10 16.64 -20.49
C GLU A 253 10.30 17.12 -21.32
N ALA A 254 10.05 17.27 -22.62
CA ALA A 254 10.74 18.23 -23.49
C ALA A 254 9.84 18.52 -24.71
N GLY A 255 8.88 19.46 -24.58
CA GLY A 255 8.16 20.01 -25.76
C GLY A 255 6.65 20.27 -25.68
N GLY A 256 5.99 20.15 -24.52
CA GLY A 256 4.55 20.40 -24.38
C GLY A 256 4.18 21.86 -24.05
N THR A 257 2.92 22.23 -24.29
CA THR A 257 2.33 23.51 -23.85
C THR A 257 2.13 23.56 -22.33
N ASP A 258 2.03 24.75 -21.73
CA ASP A 258 1.76 24.92 -20.29
C ASP A 258 0.54 24.13 -19.80
N GLY A 259 -0.53 24.06 -20.61
CA GLY A 259 -1.73 23.29 -20.28
C GLY A 259 -1.48 21.78 -20.23
N GLU A 260 -0.56 21.26 -21.03
CA GLU A 260 -0.18 19.84 -21.03
C GLU A 260 0.69 19.52 -19.82
N LEU A 261 1.63 20.39 -19.46
CA LEU A 261 2.43 20.27 -18.24
C LEU A 261 1.56 20.30 -16.98
N ILE A 262 0.60 21.22 -16.90
CA ILE A 262 -0.36 21.29 -15.78
C ILE A 262 -1.20 20.01 -15.71
N LYS A 263 -1.70 19.54 -16.85
CA LYS A 263 -2.48 18.30 -16.90
C LYS A 263 -1.65 17.09 -16.48
N ALA A 264 -0.39 17.01 -16.92
CA ALA A 264 0.54 15.96 -16.50
C ALA A 264 0.77 16.02 -14.98
N ALA A 265 1.13 17.18 -14.44
CA ALA A 265 1.33 17.39 -13.01
C ALA A 265 0.07 17.03 -12.18
N LEU A 266 -1.13 17.36 -12.67
CA LEU A 266 -2.40 16.97 -12.06
C LEU A 266 -2.61 15.45 -12.05
N LEU A 267 -2.35 14.77 -13.16
CA LEU A 267 -2.48 13.31 -13.26
C LEU A 267 -1.46 12.60 -12.36
N LEU A 268 -0.23 13.11 -12.29
CA LEU A 268 0.80 12.61 -11.37
C LEU A 268 0.35 12.78 -9.92
N THR A 269 -0.09 13.98 -9.54
CA THR A 269 -0.54 14.24 -8.17
C THR A 269 -1.74 13.37 -7.81
N ARG A 270 -2.73 13.24 -8.70
CA ARG A 270 -3.85 12.32 -8.48
C ARG A 270 -3.36 10.90 -8.22
N LYS A 271 -2.50 10.38 -9.09
CA LYS A 271 -2.06 8.98 -9.03
C LYS A 271 -1.21 8.69 -7.80
N TYR A 272 -0.30 9.58 -7.43
CA TYR A 272 0.73 9.28 -6.42
C TYR A 272 0.49 9.90 -5.05
N GLU A 273 -0.25 11.01 -4.96
CA GLU A 273 -0.60 11.59 -3.67
C GLU A 273 -1.97 11.14 -3.19
N ILE A 274 -2.92 10.95 -4.12
CA ILE A 274 -4.32 10.69 -3.74
C ILE A 274 -4.67 9.22 -3.88
N GLU A 275 -4.54 8.65 -5.09
CA GLU A 275 -4.89 7.25 -5.33
C GLU A 275 -3.99 6.30 -4.52
N TRP A 276 -2.70 6.63 -4.37
CA TRP A 276 -1.79 5.85 -3.52
C TRP A 276 -2.16 5.93 -2.04
N LYS A 277 -2.44 7.11 -1.46
CA LYS A 277 -2.85 7.20 -0.05
C LYS A 277 -4.16 6.47 0.19
N PHE A 278 -5.15 6.67 -0.69
CA PHE A 278 -6.40 5.95 -0.62
C PHE A 278 -6.19 4.43 -0.69
N LYS A 279 -5.35 3.96 -1.62
CA LYS A 279 -4.96 2.53 -1.69
C LYS A 279 -4.32 2.06 -0.39
N ASN A 280 -3.34 2.79 0.12
CA ASN A 280 -2.61 2.46 1.34
C ASN A 280 -3.57 2.23 2.52
N GLU A 281 -4.56 3.13 2.67
CA GLU A 281 -5.61 3.03 3.67
C GLU A 281 -6.54 1.86 3.46
N VAL A 282 -7.07 1.66 2.24
CA VAL A 282 -7.95 0.52 1.97
C VAL A 282 -7.27 -0.79 2.36
N LEU A 283 -6.00 -0.96 1.96
CA LEU A 283 -5.22 -2.15 2.30
C LEU A 283 -4.99 -2.28 3.81
N ALA A 284 -4.68 -1.17 4.50
CA ALA A 284 -4.50 -1.16 5.94
C ALA A 284 -5.79 -1.50 6.71
N PHE A 285 -6.94 -0.97 6.29
CA PHE A 285 -8.24 -1.30 6.88
C PHE A 285 -8.63 -2.76 6.65
N VAL A 286 -8.41 -3.30 5.46
CA VAL A 286 -8.61 -4.73 5.14
C VAL A 286 -7.72 -5.57 6.04
N ARG A 287 -6.43 -5.21 6.18
CA ARG A 287 -5.47 -5.91 7.05
C ARG A 287 -5.86 -5.86 8.53
N GLY A 288 -6.31 -4.69 9.00
CA GLY A 288 -6.75 -4.44 10.37
C GLY A 288 -8.01 -5.21 10.77
N GLY A 289 -8.68 -5.83 9.80
CA GLY A 289 -9.85 -6.68 10.04
C GLY A 289 -11.15 -5.91 10.24
N THR A 290 -11.18 -4.65 9.83
CA THR A 290 -12.36 -3.78 9.84
C THR A 290 -13.46 -4.39 8.98
N ARG A 291 -14.72 -4.25 9.39
CA ARG A 291 -15.84 -4.73 8.57
C ARG A 291 -15.92 -3.89 7.32
N PHE A 292 -16.22 -4.54 6.20
CA PHE A 292 -16.14 -3.90 4.90
C PHE A 292 -17.10 -2.70 4.74
N ASP A 293 -18.29 -2.75 5.36
CA ASP A 293 -19.23 -1.63 5.37
C ASP A 293 -18.65 -0.41 6.11
N ASP A 294 -18.02 -0.63 7.27
CA ASP A 294 -17.34 0.43 8.03
C ASP A 294 -16.17 1.04 7.22
N ILE A 295 -15.42 0.22 6.47
CA ILE A 295 -14.36 0.70 5.56
C ILE A 295 -14.96 1.63 4.50
N LYS A 296 -16.08 1.23 3.89
CA LYS A 296 -16.78 2.04 2.87
C LYS A 296 -17.25 3.37 3.47
N GLU A 297 -17.89 3.32 4.63
CA GLU A 297 -18.39 4.51 5.32
C GLU A 297 -17.26 5.49 5.63
N GLN A 298 -16.19 5.02 6.28
CA GLN A 298 -15.06 5.85 6.68
C GLN A 298 -14.29 6.45 5.49
N LEU A 299 -14.04 5.65 4.44
CA LEU A 299 -13.21 6.08 3.32
C LEU A 299 -13.98 6.87 2.23
N LEU A 300 -15.31 6.78 2.21
CA LEU A 300 -16.15 7.56 1.31
C LEU A 300 -16.82 8.76 1.98
N ASP A 301 -16.64 8.97 3.29
CA ASP A 301 -17.12 10.18 3.96
C ASP A 301 -16.45 11.43 3.36
N ASP A 302 -17.27 12.31 2.79
CA ASP A 302 -16.85 13.60 2.22
C ASP A 302 -16.35 14.58 3.29
N ARG A 303 -16.45 14.25 4.58
CA ARG A 303 -15.85 15.02 5.69
C ARG A 303 -14.56 14.39 6.24
N GLY A 304 -14.21 13.18 5.80
CA GLY A 304 -13.05 12.44 6.30
C GLY A 304 -11.71 12.98 5.79
N ALA A 305 -10.62 12.38 6.28
CA ALA A 305 -9.24 12.68 5.88
C ALA A 305 -8.97 12.44 4.38
N TYR A 306 -9.90 11.75 3.70
CA TYR A 306 -9.85 11.44 2.28
C TYR A 306 -10.94 12.15 1.48
N SER A 307 -11.54 13.20 2.03
CA SER A 307 -12.55 14.01 1.34
C SER A 307 -12.03 14.59 0.03
N THR A 308 -12.97 14.90 -0.86
CA THR A 308 -12.67 15.57 -2.13
C THR A 308 -11.97 16.92 -1.88
N ASP A 309 -12.39 17.66 -0.85
CA ASP A 309 -11.80 18.94 -0.48
C ASP A 309 -10.36 18.82 0.03
N TYR A 310 -10.09 17.81 0.86
CA TYR A 310 -8.71 17.50 1.27
C TYR A 310 -7.84 17.18 0.04
N CYS A 311 -8.34 16.34 -0.87
CA CYS A 311 -7.64 16.01 -2.11
C CYS A 311 -7.35 17.25 -2.96
N PHE A 312 -8.32 18.15 -3.12
CA PHE A 312 -8.13 19.43 -3.80
C PHE A 312 -7.05 20.27 -3.12
N ALA A 313 -7.05 20.38 -1.79
CA ALA A 313 -6.06 21.15 -1.05
C ALA A 313 -4.63 20.57 -1.18
N VAL A 314 -4.49 19.25 -1.19
CA VAL A 314 -3.20 18.57 -1.45
C VAL A 314 -2.70 18.91 -2.85
N VAL A 315 -3.56 18.81 -3.85
CA VAL A 315 -3.19 19.05 -5.25
C VAL A 315 -2.83 20.51 -5.50
N ARG A 316 -3.62 21.45 -4.99
CA ARG A 316 -3.29 22.89 -5.08
C ARG A 316 -1.92 23.18 -4.47
N ARG A 317 -1.59 22.60 -3.31
CA ARG A 317 -0.28 22.76 -2.67
C ARG A 317 0.86 22.11 -3.46
N GLY A 318 0.61 20.98 -4.11
CA GLY A 318 1.58 20.32 -5.00
C GLY A 318 1.87 21.18 -6.22
N LEU A 319 0.82 21.60 -6.93
CA LEU A 319 0.93 22.45 -8.10
C LEU A 319 1.55 23.81 -7.80
N LYS A 320 1.16 24.47 -6.69
CA LYS A 320 1.77 25.74 -6.29
C LYS A 320 3.28 25.60 -6.04
N ARG A 321 3.72 24.47 -5.47
CA ARG A 321 5.15 24.18 -5.27
C ARG A 321 5.88 23.93 -6.59
N ALA A 322 5.25 23.21 -7.53
CA ALA A 322 5.85 22.86 -8.81
C ALA A 322 5.89 24.03 -9.80
N LEU A 323 4.84 24.86 -9.83
CA LEU A 323 4.65 25.90 -10.86
C LEU A 323 5.01 27.31 -10.40
N GLY A 324 5.24 27.54 -9.10
CA GLY A 324 5.61 28.85 -8.56
C GLY A 324 4.63 29.96 -8.98
N ASP A 325 5.17 31.04 -9.55
CA ASP A 325 4.40 32.22 -9.97
C ASP A 325 3.47 31.93 -11.16
N SER A 326 3.82 30.98 -12.03
CA SER A 326 2.98 30.55 -13.16
C SER A 326 1.64 29.95 -12.71
N PHE A 327 1.56 29.46 -11.46
CA PHE A 327 0.30 29.00 -10.86
C PHE A 327 -0.75 30.12 -10.79
N ALA A 328 -0.32 31.35 -10.48
CA ALA A 328 -1.24 32.48 -10.31
C ALA A 328 -1.86 32.91 -11.64
N GLY A 329 -1.08 32.92 -12.72
CA GLY A 329 -1.53 33.29 -14.06
C GLY A 329 -2.50 32.28 -14.71
N GLN A 330 -2.58 31.05 -14.20
CA GLN A 330 -3.39 29.96 -14.78
C GLN A 330 -4.43 29.40 -13.79
N LYS A 331 -4.75 30.16 -12.73
CA LYS A 331 -5.62 29.71 -11.64
C LYS A 331 -6.95 29.14 -12.13
N ASP A 332 -7.64 29.81 -13.06
CA ASP A 332 -8.96 29.37 -13.53
C ASP A 332 -8.90 28.06 -14.32
N LEU A 333 -7.88 27.90 -15.16
CA LEU A 333 -7.62 26.65 -15.88
C LEU A 333 -7.33 25.51 -14.90
N ILE A 334 -6.48 25.76 -13.90
CA ILE A 334 -6.13 24.80 -12.85
C ILE A 334 -7.38 24.38 -12.07
N GLU A 335 -8.22 25.33 -11.64
CA GLU A 335 -9.46 25.04 -10.93
C GLU A 335 -10.44 24.21 -11.76
N LEU A 336 -10.58 24.53 -13.05
CA LEU A 336 -11.40 23.75 -13.98
C LEU A 336 -10.88 22.30 -14.12
N LEU A 337 -9.57 22.13 -14.31
CA LEU A 337 -8.96 20.80 -14.46
C LEU A 337 -9.02 20.01 -13.15
N ILE A 338 -8.81 20.64 -12.00
CA ILE A 338 -8.98 20.03 -10.67
C ILE A 338 -10.40 19.50 -10.52
N LYS A 339 -11.42 20.34 -10.76
CA LYS A 339 -12.83 19.90 -10.64
C LYS A 339 -13.14 18.72 -11.55
N LYS A 340 -12.63 18.72 -12.78
CA LYS A 340 -12.85 17.64 -13.75
C LYS A 340 -12.16 16.34 -13.34
N ILE A 341 -10.86 16.40 -13.04
CA ILE A 341 -10.01 15.22 -12.77
C ILE A 341 -10.25 14.64 -11.37
N LEU A 342 -10.50 15.50 -10.39
CA LEU A 342 -10.57 15.12 -8.97
C LEU A 342 -11.99 15.17 -8.40
N GLY A 343 -12.97 15.70 -9.13
CA GLY A 343 -14.38 15.69 -8.72
C GLY A 343 -15.03 14.32 -8.89
N SER A 344 -15.87 14.16 -9.92
CA SER A 344 -16.65 12.93 -10.13
C SER A 344 -15.79 11.71 -10.49
N GLU A 345 -14.68 11.91 -11.21
CA GLU A 345 -13.82 10.81 -11.65
C GLU A 345 -13.14 10.10 -10.46
N LEU A 346 -12.56 10.86 -9.53
CA LEU A 346 -11.90 10.30 -8.35
C LEU A 346 -12.90 9.55 -7.44
N ARG A 347 -14.07 10.14 -7.17
CA ARG A 347 -15.13 9.46 -6.39
C ARG A 347 -15.55 8.15 -7.03
N ARG A 348 -15.69 8.12 -8.36
CA ARG A 348 -15.97 6.89 -9.10
C ARG A 348 -14.84 5.87 -9.01
N ILE A 349 -13.57 6.29 -9.05
CA ILE A 349 -12.41 5.40 -8.88
C ILE A 349 -12.43 4.77 -7.48
N LYS A 350 -12.58 5.59 -6.43
CA LYS A 350 -12.64 5.14 -5.03
C LYS A 350 -13.75 4.11 -4.80
N LYS A 351 -14.98 4.44 -5.22
CA LYS A 351 -16.14 3.54 -5.08
C LYS A 351 -15.89 2.20 -5.80
N ARG A 352 -15.48 2.25 -7.06
CA ARG A 352 -15.23 1.02 -7.83
C ARG A 352 -14.08 0.18 -7.26
N ALA A 353 -13.07 0.82 -6.68
CA ALA A 353 -11.97 0.12 -6.03
C ALA A 353 -12.45 -0.61 -4.77
N LEU A 354 -13.28 0.02 -3.95
CA LEU A 354 -13.93 -0.63 -2.81
C LEU A 354 -14.83 -1.78 -3.27
N ASP A 355 -15.68 -1.59 -4.29
CA ASP A 355 -16.51 -2.67 -4.84
C ASP A 355 -15.67 -3.85 -5.33
N ALA A 356 -14.45 -3.60 -5.84
CA ALA A 356 -13.51 -4.65 -6.24
C ALA A 356 -12.97 -5.43 -5.04
N VAL A 357 -12.65 -4.75 -3.93
CA VAL A 357 -12.27 -5.40 -2.66
C VAL A 357 -13.42 -6.26 -2.13
N GLU A 358 -14.65 -5.75 -2.15
CA GLU A 358 -15.84 -6.50 -1.75
C GLU A 358 -16.01 -7.78 -2.58
N ALA A 359 -15.84 -7.67 -3.90
CA ALA A 359 -15.99 -8.80 -4.81
C ALA A 359 -14.94 -9.88 -4.55
N LEU A 360 -13.71 -9.50 -4.21
CA LEU A 360 -12.66 -10.45 -3.80
C LEU A 360 -12.96 -11.07 -2.44
N TRP A 361 -13.47 -10.29 -1.48
CA TRP A 361 -13.87 -10.78 -0.16
C TRP A 361 -15.01 -11.79 -0.24
N LYS A 362 -16.04 -11.52 -1.06
CA LYS A 362 -17.18 -12.42 -1.28
C LYS A 362 -16.80 -13.76 -1.93
N GLN A 363 -15.60 -13.87 -2.51
CA GLN A 363 -15.04 -15.13 -3.01
C GLN A 363 -14.40 -15.98 -1.90
N GLY A 364 -14.40 -15.52 -0.64
CA GLY A 364 -13.83 -16.26 0.48
C GLY A 364 -12.32 -16.14 0.63
N LEU A 365 -11.69 -15.18 -0.07
CA LEU A 365 -10.26 -14.92 0.08
C LEU A 365 -9.95 -14.35 1.47
N SER A 366 -8.78 -14.72 2.01
CA SER A 366 -8.27 -14.12 3.25
C SER A 366 -7.91 -12.65 3.03
N ARG A 367 -7.88 -11.89 4.12
CA ARG A 367 -7.52 -10.46 4.10
C ARG A 367 -6.08 -10.26 3.64
N GLU A 368 -5.18 -11.10 4.13
CA GLU A 368 -3.78 -11.21 3.72
C GLU A 368 -3.67 -11.28 2.20
N HIS A 369 -4.37 -12.24 1.60
CA HIS A 369 -4.27 -12.51 0.17
C HIS A 369 -4.88 -11.39 -0.67
N ILE A 370 -6.02 -10.82 -0.24
CA ILE A 370 -6.63 -9.64 -0.89
C ILE A 370 -5.64 -8.47 -0.91
N VAL A 371 -4.96 -8.22 0.22
CA VAL A 371 -3.97 -7.15 0.33
C VAL A 371 -2.84 -7.40 -0.68
N SER A 372 -2.22 -8.57 -0.65
CA SER A 372 -1.07 -8.92 -1.51
C SER A 372 -1.40 -8.88 -3.00
N LEU A 373 -2.60 -9.34 -3.40
CA LEU A 373 -3.08 -9.24 -4.79
C LEU A 373 -3.21 -7.79 -5.27
N LEU A 374 -3.78 -6.92 -4.44
CA LEU A 374 -4.09 -5.54 -4.81
C LEU A 374 -2.93 -4.56 -4.60
N GLN A 375 -1.97 -4.92 -3.75
CA GLN A 375 -0.81 -4.11 -3.38
C GLN A 375 0.13 -3.83 -4.56
N SER A 376 0.20 -4.72 -5.53
CA SER A 376 0.98 -4.48 -6.76
C SER A 376 0.22 -3.74 -7.85
N GLU A 377 -1.12 -3.65 -7.76
CA GLU A 377 -1.96 -3.11 -8.82
C GLU A 377 -2.36 -1.65 -8.58
N PRO A 378 -2.33 -0.77 -9.61
CA PRO A 378 -2.87 0.57 -9.50
C PRO A 378 -4.36 0.57 -9.14
N LEU A 379 -4.78 1.52 -8.30
CA LEU A 379 -6.15 1.60 -7.76
C LEU A 379 -7.23 1.54 -8.86
N PHE A 380 -7.05 2.32 -9.94
CA PHE A 380 -8.01 2.35 -11.06
C PHE A 380 -8.15 1.01 -11.81
N ARG A 381 -7.19 0.08 -11.66
CA ARG A 381 -7.21 -1.25 -12.29
C ARG A 381 -7.91 -2.31 -11.45
N TRP A 382 -8.08 -2.08 -10.15
CA TRP A 382 -8.69 -3.04 -9.22
C TRP A 382 -10.03 -3.62 -9.70
N PRO A 383 -10.98 -2.85 -10.27
CA PRO A 383 -12.25 -3.43 -10.74
C PRO A 383 -12.07 -4.44 -11.87
N ASN A 384 -11.13 -4.15 -12.78
CA ASN A 384 -10.83 -5.05 -13.88
C ASN A 384 -10.02 -6.25 -13.41
N PHE A 385 -9.13 -6.04 -12.45
CA PHE A 385 -8.34 -7.10 -11.82
C PHE A 385 -9.26 -8.08 -11.10
N ALA A 386 -10.07 -7.62 -10.15
CA ALA A 386 -10.99 -8.45 -9.38
C ALA A 386 -11.88 -9.30 -10.28
N ARG A 387 -12.50 -8.72 -11.31
CA ARG A 387 -13.31 -9.48 -12.28
C ARG A 387 -12.51 -10.57 -13.01
N ARG A 388 -11.28 -10.26 -13.44
CA ARG A 388 -10.43 -11.26 -14.13
C ARG A 388 -10.02 -12.37 -13.17
N TYR A 389 -9.70 -12.01 -11.94
CA TYR A 389 -9.33 -12.94 -10.89
C TYR A 389 -10.49 -13.87 -10.51
N SER A 390 -11.72 -13.34 -10.38
CA SER A 390 -12.92 -14.17 -10.19
C SER A 390 -13.11 -15.18 -11.32
N ASN A 391 -12.94 -14.74 -12.57
CA ASN A 391 -13.05 -15.64 -13.71
C ASN A 391 -11.94 -16.70 -13.71
N TYR A 392 -10.74 -16.34 -13.27
CA TYR A 392 -9.61 -17.24 -13.13
C TYR A 392 -9.92 -18.32 -12.08
N ILE A 393 -10.36 -17.94 -10.86
CA ILE A 393 -10.75 -18.90 -9.81
C ILE A 393 -11.90 -19.80 -10.28
N ASN A 394 -12.97 -19.23 -10.82
CA ASN A 394 -14.12 -20.02 -11.26
C ASN A 394 -13.73 -21.02 -12.36
N LYS A 395 -12.77 -20.67 -13.22
CA LYS A 395 -12.22 -21.58 -14.20
C LYS A 395 -11.41 -22.69 -13.51
N THR A 396 -10.54 -22.38 -12.55
CA THR A 396 -9.71 -23.39 -11.87
C THR A 396 -10.53 -24.38 -11.06
N THR A 397 -11.46 -23.92 -10.22
CA THR A 397 -12.32 -24.79 -9.39
C THR A 397 -13.11 -25.81 -10.21
N ASN A 398 -13.74 -25.36 -11.32
CA ASN A 398 -14.56 -26.22 -12.17
C ASN A 398 -13.78 -27.36 -12.86
N GLU A 399 -12.46 -27.23 -13.02
CA GLU A 399 -11.67 -28.31 -13.62
C GLU A 399 -11.04 -29.25 -12.59
N THR A 400 -10.79 -28.80 -11.36
CA THR A 400 -10.41 -29.70 -10.27
C THR A 400 -11.55 -30.68 -9.99
N THR A 401 -12.78 -30.17 -9.88
CA THR A 401 -13.98 -31.02 -9.68
C THR A 401 -14.16 -32.02 -10.81
N LYS A 402 -13.90 -31.64 -12.08
CA LYS A 402 -13.98 -32.55 -13.23
C LYS A 402 -12.87 -33.61 -13.31
N LYS A 403 -11.78 -33.46 -12.56
CA LYS A 403 -10.71 -34.46 -12.49
C LYS A 403 -10.91 -35.46 -11.35
N GLU A 404 -11.74 -35.11 -10.37
CA GLU A 404 -12.08 -35.95 -9.23
C GLU A 404 -13.33 -36.82 -9.47
N PHE A 405 -14.05 -36.58 -10.57
CA PHE A 405 -15.12 -37.41 -11.12
C PHE A 405 -14.68 -38.03 -12.45
#